data_AF-X6HQQ0-F1
#
_entry.id   AF-X6HQQ0-F1
#
_cell.length_a   1.000
_cell.length_b   1.000
_cell.length_c   1.000
_cell.angle_alpha   90.00
_cell.angle_beta   90.00
_cell.angle_gamma   90.00
#
_symmetry.space_group_name_H-M   'P 1'
#
loop_
_entity.id
_entity.type
_entity.pdbx_description
1 polymer ?
#
loop_
_entity_poly.entity_id
_entity_poly.type
_entity_poly.pdbx_seq_one_letter_code
_entity_poly.pdbx_strand_id
1 'polypeptide(L)'
;MSAMIKNVENMRALPFPKALSRAEKKAFQEGFRAYFGNGAGVSQAQIDGLIDLTRAKARLAALQSMLDAELRDMKKSGATFSIDLLALIRQTDSTSRLAVKLADRLKASPMVSKAS
;
A
#
# COMPACT_ATOMS: atom_id res chain seq x y z
N MET A 1 0.11 -0.03 -41.59
CA MET A 1 -0.38 -0.98 -40.56
C MET A 1 0.80 -1.31 -39.66
N SER A 2 1.07 -0.48 -38.67
CA SER A 2 0.51 -0.52 -37.30
C SER A 2 1.32 -1.44 -36.37
N ALA A 3 2.48 -0.91 -35.96
CA ALA A 3 3.06 -0.94 -34.63
C ALA A 3 2.68 -2.13 -33.71
N MET A 4 3.31 -3.29 -33.92
CA MET A 4 3.11 -4.49 -33.11
C MET A 4 4.22 -4.76 -32.08
N ILE A 5 5.09 -3.78 -31.78
CA ILE A 5 6.17 -3.95 -30.78
C ILE A 5 6.34 -2.65 -29.98
N LYS A 6 5.39 -2.31 -29.12
CA LYS A 6 5.52 -1.23 -28.11
C LYS A 6 4.92 -1.56 -26.73
N ASN A 7 4.47 -2.78 -26.50
CA ASN A 7 3.74 -3.13 -25.27
C ASN A 7 4.60 -3.63 -24.10
N VAL A 8 5.92 -3.76 -24.27
CA VAL A 8 6.83 -4.15 -23.17
C VAL A 8 7.52 -2.94 -22.54
N GLU A 9 7.78 -1.87 -23.31
CA GLU A 9 8.38 -0.63 -22.78
C GLU A 9 7.40 0.20 -21.94
N ASN A 10 6.09 0.03 -22.10
CA ASN A 10 5.09 0.77 -21.33
C ASN A 10 4.92 0.29 -19.87
N MET A 11 5.56 -0.81 -19.44
CA MET A 11 5.69 -1.09 -18.00
C MET A 11 6.64 -0.12 -17.28
N ARG A 12 7.49 0.63 -18.01
CA ARG A 12 8.30 1.72 -17.43
C ARG A 12 7.52 3.03 -17.27
N ALA A 13 6.35 3.14 -17.88
CA ALA A 13 5.51 4.34 -17.88
C ALA A 13 4.17 4.12 -17.16
N LEU A 14 4.12 3.20 -16.19
CA LEU A 14 3.17 3.42 -15.09
C LEU A 14 3.48 4.82 -14.53
N PRO A 15 2.48 5.69 -14.31
CA PRO A 15 2.69 6.93 -13.58
C PRO A 15 3.06 6.52 -12.16
N PHE A 16 4.34 6.17 -11.93
CA PHE A 16 4.88 6.09 -10.61
C PHE A 16 4.69 7.49 -10.06
N PRO A 17 3.81 7.69 -9.08
CA PRO A 17 3.72 9.00 -8.44
C PRO A 17 5.15 9.30 -7.99
N LYS A 18 5.69 10.46 -8.40
CA LYS A 18 7.06 10.88 -8.10
C LYS A 18 7.37 10.92 -6.59
N ALA A 19 6.37 10.67 -5.75
CA ALA A 19 6.37 10.73 -4.29
C ALA A 19 6.51 9.38 -3.56
N LEU A 20 6.72 8.24 -4.22
CA LEU A 20 6.98 6.97 -3.52
C LEU A 20 8.48 6.71 -3.35
N SER A 21 8.87 6.36 -2.12
CA SER A 21 10.22 5.90 -1.78
C SER A 21 10.58 4.61 -2.52
N ARG A 22 11.87 4.25 -2.53
CA ARG A 22 12.34 3.02 -3.19
C ARG A 22 11.66 1.75 -2.65
N ALA A 23 11.43 1.70 -1.33
CA ALA A 23 10.73 0.58 -0.69
C ALA A 23 9.26 0.52 -1.12
N GLU A 24 8.58 1.66 -1.15
CA GLU A 24 7.18 1.74 -1.58
C GLU A 24 7.01 1.40 -3.07
N LYS A 25 7.97 1.74 -3.92
CA LYS A 25 7.93 1.36 -5.36
C LYS A 25 7.89 -0.15 -5.54
N LYS A 26 8.69 -0.90 -4.76
CA LYS A 26 8.68 -2.37 -4.82
C LYS A 26 7.34 -2.92 -4.34
N ALA A 27 6.85 -2.46 -3.19
CA ALA A 27 5.57 -2.87 -2.64
C ALA A 27 4.39 -2.52 -3.57
N PHE A 28 4.45 -1.37 -4.24
CA PHE A 28 3.49 -0.98 -5.26
C PHE A 28 3.51 -1.92 -6.47
N GLN A 29 4.69 -2.28 -7.00
CA GLN A 29 4.80 -3.21 -8.13
C GLN A 29 4.26 -4.61 -7.79
N GLU A 30 4.57 -5.11 -6.60
CA GLU A 30 4.03 -6.39 -6.10
C GLU A 30 2.52 -6.32 -5.92
N GLY A 31 2.01 -5.24 -5.33
CA GLY A 31 0.58 -4.97 -5.19
C GLY A 31 -0.11 -4.86 -6.56
N PHE A 32 0.48 -4.17 -7.52
CA PHE A 32 -0.08 -4.00 -8.85
C PHE A 32 -0.29 -5.36 -9.53
N ARG A 33 0.72 -6.25 -9.46
CA ARG A 33 0.60 -7.62 -9.96
C ARG A 33 -0.46 -8.42 -9.20
N ALA A 34 -0.53 -8.27 -7.88
CA ALA A 34 -1.48 -9.02 -7.05
C ALA A 34 -2.94 -8.60 -7.26
N TYR A 35 -3.21 -7.31 -7.46
CA TYR A 35 -4.57 -6.78 -7.60
C TYR A 35 -5.03 -6.69 -9.05
N PHE A 36 -4.11 -6.47 -10.00
CA PHE A 36 -4.45 -6.17 -11.40
C PHE A 36 -3.76 -7.08 -12.43
N GLY A 37 -2.95 -8.05 -12.01
CA GLY A 37 -2.26 -8.98 -12.90
C GLY A 37 -1.35 -8.29 -13.91
N ASN A 38 -1.62 -8.50 -15.21
CA ASN A 38 -0.82 -7.97 -16.32
C ASN A 38 -1.20 -6.53 -16.75
N GLY A 39 -2.15 -5.88 -16.07
CA GLY A 39 -2.35 -4.42 -16.17
C GLY A 39 -3.18 -3.91 -17.36
N ALA A 40 -3.84 -4.77 -18.13
CA ALA A 40 -4.74 -4.31 -19.19
C ALA A 40 -6.04 -3.74 -18.58
N GLY A 41 -6.30 -2.44 -18.82
CA GLY A 41 -7.57 -1.80 -18.44
C GLY A 41 -7.65 -1.22 -17.01
N VAL A 42 -6.52 -1.00 -16.34
CA VAL A 42 -6.51 -0.38 -15.00
C VAL A 42 -6.73 1.13 -15.11
N SER A 43 -7.74 1.64 -14.40
CA SER A 43 -8.04 3.07 -14.32
C SER A 43 -7.07 3.84 -13.41
N GLN A 44 -6.93 5.15 -13.62
CA GLN A 44 -6.12 6.00 -12.74
C GLN A 44 -6.60 5.96 -11.28
N ALA A 45 -7.92 5.89 -11.04
CA ALA A 45 -8.48 5.76 -9.69
C ALA A 45 -8.05 4.46 -8.98
N GLN A 46 -7.90 3.36 -9.72
CA GLN A 46 -7.38 2.10 -9.18
C GLN A 46 -5.87 2.19 -8.87
N ILE A 47 -5.11 2.89 -9.72
CA ILE A 47 -3.69 3.18 -9.47
C ILE A 47 -3.53 4.02 -8.20
N ASP A 48 -4.32 5.10 -8.06
CA ASP A 48 -4.31 5.98 -6.90
C ASP A 48 -4.72 5.24 -5.62
N GLY A 49 -5.77 4.40 -5.69
CA GLY A 49 -6.18 3.56 -4.57
C GLY A 49 -5.10 2.55 -4.13
N LEU A 50 -4.34 2.00 -5.09
CA LEU A 50 -3.22 1.12 -4.77
C LEU A 50 -2.06 1.89 -4.13
N ILE A 51 -1.77 3.11 -4.59
CA ILE A 51 -0.78 4.00 -3.97
C ILE A 51 -1.15 4.28 -2.51
N ASP A 52 -2.41 4.60 -2.25
CA ASP A 52 -2.92 4.85 -0.89
C ASP A 52 -2.80 3.59 -0.01
N LEU A 53 -3.13 2.42 -0.55
CA LEU A 53 -2.93 1.16 0.16
C LEU A 53 -1.45 0.90 0.48
N THR A 54 -0.55 1.13 -0.48
CA THR A 54 0.89 0.97 -0.29
C THR A 54 1.40 1.87 0.83
N ARG A 55 0.99 3.14 0.85
CA ARG A 55 1.34 4.10 1.89
C ARG A 55 0.78 3.72 3.26
N ALA A 56 -0.48 3.28 3.31
CA ALA A 56 -1.11 2.83 4.55
C ALA A 56 -0.36 1.63 5.15
N LYS A 57 0.07 0.68 4.32
CA LYS A 57 0.90 -0.46 4.74
C LYS A 57 2.29 -0.03 5.20
N ALA A 58 2.93 0.90 4.51
CA ALA A 58 4.23 1.44 4.93
C ALA A 58 4.15 2.13 6.29
N ARG A 59 3.10 2.94 6.49
CA ARG A 59 2.82 3.58 7.80
C ARG A 59 2.57 2.54 8.89
N LEU A 60 1.84 1.47 8.59
CA LEU A 60 1.58 0.40 9.55
C LEU A 60 2.88 -0.29 9.99
N ALA A 61 3.78 -0.58 9.04
CA ALA A 61 5.09 -1.16 9.36
C ALA A 61 5.95 -0.23 10.24
N ALA A 62 5.91 1.09 9.97
CA ALA A 62 6.60 2.07 10.80
C ALA A 62 6.02 2.13 12.23
N LEU A 63 4.69 2.16 12.36
CA LEU A 63 4.01 2.14 13.66
C LEU A 63 4.32 0.87 14.45
N GLN A 64 4.35 -0.29 13.78
CA GLN A 64 4.74 -1.55 14.42
C GLN A 64 6.19 -1.49 14.93
N SER A 65 7.13 -0.95 14.14
CA SER A 65 8.51 -0.78 14.58
C SER A 65 8.65 0.16 15.78
N MET A 66 7.82 1.21 15.87
CA MET A 66 7.78 2.10 17.03
C MET A 66 7.21 1.38 18.25
N LEU A 67 6.13 0.61 18.08
CA LEU A 67 5.54 -0.20 19.14
C LEU A 67 6.55 -1.22 19.70
N ASP A 68 7.28 -1.91 18.82
CA ASP A 68 8.30 -2.89 19.20
C ASP A 68 9.52 -2.24 19.89
N ALA A 69 9.85 -1.00 19.54
CA ALA A 69 10.87 -0.22 20.23
C ALA A 69 10.41 0.15 21.65
N GLU A 70 9.21 0.72 21.78
CA GLU A 70 8.63 1.12 23.06
C GLU A 70 8.51 -0.08 24.02
N LEU A 71 8.00 -1.22 23.54
CA LEU A 71 7.91 -2.44 24.34
C LEU A 71 9.28 -2.93 24.82
N ARG A 72 10.32 -2.81 23.98
CA ARG A 72 11.69 -3.18 24.38
C ARG A 72 12.25 -2.24 25.44
N ASP A 73 11.98 -0.95 25.34
CA ASP A 73 12.49 0.04 26.30
C ASP A 73 11.73 -0.01 27.63
N MET A 74 10.41 -0.28 27.60
CA MET A 74 9.63 -0.62 28.79
C MET A 74 10.19 -1.87 29.49
N LYS A 75 10.50 -2.93 28.73
CA LYS A 75 11.09 -4.15 29.29
C LYS A 75 12.45 -3.90 29.96
N LYS A 76 13.28 -3.02 29.40
CA LYS A 76 14.60 -2.66 29.97
C LYS A 76 14.48 -1.78 31.21
N SER A 77 13.55 -0.82 31.20
CA SER A 77 13.35 0.13 32.30
C SER A 77 12.52 -0.45 33.45
N GLY A 78 11.80 -1.56 33.22
CA GLY A 78 10.85 -2.12 34.18
C GLY A 78 9.54 -1.34 34.24
N ALA A 79 9.32 -0.39 33.33
CA ALA A 79 8.08 0.38 33.25
C ALA A 79 6.91 -0.53 32.85
N THR A 80 5.82 -0.46 33.61
CA THR A 80 4.60 -1.24 33.38
C THR A 80 3.53 -0.49 32.60
N PHE A 81 3.71 0.83 32.42
CA PHE A 81 2.75 1.70 31.75
C PHE A 81 3.46 2.76 30.89
N SER A 82 2.94 2.99 29.69
CA SER A 82 3.39 4.04 28.78
C SER A 82 2.18 4.64 28.06
N ILE A 83 2.02 5.96 28.17
CA ILE A 83 0.97 6.71 27.46
C ILE A 83 1.24 6.67 25.95
N ASP A 84 2.51 6.73 25.57
CA ASP A 84 2.95 6.66 24.18
C ASP A 84 2.64 5.28 23.57
N LEU A 85 2.80 4.20 24.35
CA LEU A 85 2.39 2.85 23.92
C LEU A 85 0.89 2.78 23.61
N LEU A 86 0.03 3.33 24.48
CA LEU A 86 -1.42 3.35 24.24
C LEU A 86 -1.79 4.16 22.99
N ALA A 87 -1.13 5.30 22.78
CA ALA A 87 -1.33 6.12 21.59
C ALA A 87 -0.89 5.37 20.32
N LEU A 88 0.26 4.70 20.36
CA LEU A 88 0.77 3.88 19.24
C LEU A 88 -0.18 2.73 18.91
N ILE A 89 -0.69 2.00 19.90
CA ILE A 89 -1.66 0.92 19.69
C ILE A 89 -2.91 1.44 18.98
N ARG A 90 -3.46 2.57 19.43
CA ARG A 90 -4.66 3.17 18.81
C ARG A 90 -4.40 3.60 17.36
N GLN A 91 -3.25 4.20 17.09
CA GLN A 91 -2.86 4.59 15.73
C GLN A 91 -2.66 3.36 14.82
N THR A 92 -2.05 2.30 15.34
CA THR A 92 -1.86 1.02 14.63
C THR A 92 -3.20 0.39 14.27
N ASP A 93 -4.16 0.32 15.20
CA ASP A 93 -5.49 -0.24 14.94
C ASP A 93 -6.25 0.60 13.89
N SER A 94 -6.27 1.93 14.04
CA SER A 94 -6.91 2.82 13.07
C SER A 94 -6.30 2.70 11.67
N THR A 95 -4.98 2.63 11.58
CA THR A 95 -4.26 2.49 10.29
C THR A 95 -4.50 1.12 9.67
N SER A 96 -4.55 0.05 10.48
CA SER A 96 -4.89 -1.30 10.02
C SER A 96 -6.28 -1.36 9.40
N ARG A 97 -7.29 -0.79 10.08
CA ARG A 97 -8.66 -0.72 9.55
C ARG A 97 -8.75 0.07 8.25
N LEU A 98 -8.00 1.16 8.13
CA LEU A 98 -7.91 1.92 6.88
C LEU A 98 -7.30 1.08 5.76
N ALA A 99 -6.19 0.38 6.02
CA ALA A 99 -5.54 -0.47 5.03
C ALA A 99 -6.48 -1.58 4.53
N VAL A 100 -7.25 -2.20 5.42
CA VAL A 100 -8.28 -3.19 5.05
C VAL A 100 -9.33 -2.57 4.13
N LYS A 101 -9.91 -1.41 4.51
CA LYS A 101 -10.92 -0.73 3.68
C LYS A 101 -10.39 -0.37 2.28
N LEU A 102 -9.13 0.08 2.19
CA LEU A 102 -8.49 0.39 0.91
C LEU A 102 -8.29 -0.87 0.07
N ALA A 103 -7.84 -1.97 0.69
CA ALA A 103 -7.70 -3.26 0.01
C ALA A 103 -9.04 -3.78 -0.53
N ASP A 104 -10.12 -3.67 0.24
CA ASP A 104 -11.44 -4.13 -0.17
C ASP A 104 -12.01 -3.29 -1.33
N ARG A 105 -11.78 -1.96 -1.33
CA ARG A 105 -12.14 -1.08 -2.45
C ARG A 105 -11.45 -1.47 -3.76
N LEU A 106 -10.20 -1.92 -3.69
CA LEU A 106 -9.45 -2.36 -4.87
C LEU A 106 -10.00 -3.68 -5.43
N LYS A 107 -10.45 -4.60 -4.56
CA LYS A 107 -11.11 -5.85 -4.99
C LYS A 107 -12.49 -5.61 -5.58
N ALA A 108 -13.24 -4.66 -5.03
CA ALA A 108 -14.62 -4.39 -5.43
C ALA A 108 -14.77 -3.55 -6.71
N SER A 109 -13.66 -3.05 -7.29
CA SER A 109 -13.71 -2.29 -8.54
C SER A 109 -14.01 -3.25 -9.70
N PRO A 110 -15.22 -3.21 -10.31
CA PRO A 110 -15.54 -4.11 -11.40
C PRO A 110 -14.58 -3.84 -12.57
N MET A 111 -14.01 -4.91 -13.14
CA MET A 111 -13.46 -4.83 -14.49
C MET A 111 -14.58 -4.31 -15.36
N VAL A 112 -14.37 -3.16 -16.02
CA VAL A 112 -15.31 -2.65 -17.02
C VAL A 112 -15.33 -3.69 -18.14
N SER A 113 -16.25 -4.66 -18.04
CA SER A 113 -16.67 -5.49 -19.16
C SER A 113 -17.26 -4.52 -20.17
N LYS A 114 -16.43 -4.05 -21.09
CA LYS A 114 -16.92 -3.57 -22.37
C LYS A 114 -17.52 -4.78 -23.07
N ALA A 115 -18.83 -4.97 -22.88
CA ALA A 115 -19.64 -5.62 -23.89
C ALA A 115 -19.53 -4.76 -25.15
N SER A 116 -18.97 -5.32 -26.21
CA SER A 116 -19.07 -4.84 -27.58
C SER A 116 -19.34 -6.05 -28.45
#